data_AF-A0A3D6E1L1-F1
#
_entry.id   AF-A0A3D6E1L1-F1
#
_cell.length_a   1.000
_cell.length_b   1.000
_cell.length_c   1.000
_cell.angle_alpha   90.00
_cell.angle_beta   90.00
_cell.angle_gamma   90.00
#
_symmetry.space_group_name_H-M   'P 1'
#
loop_
_entity.id
_entity.type
_entity.pdbx_description
1 polymer ?
#
loop_
_entity_poly.entity_id
_entity_poly.type
_entity_poly.pdbx_seq_one_letter_code
_entity_poly.pdbx_strand_id
1 'polypeptide(L)' 'RIVMDAPPEKEDCRPFMAVAALFKGAGVHVPEVLAHDLAQGFLLLSDLGSTTYLSALQ' A
#
# COMPACT_ATOMS: atom_id res chain seq x y z
N ARG A 1 6.97 7.83 -4.33
CA ARG A 1 5.61 7.86 -3.71
C ARG A 1 4.66 7.38 -4.79
N ILE A 2 3.65 6.59 -4.44
CA ILE A 2 2.74 5.96 -5.40
C ILE A 2 1.29 6.28 -5.02
N VAL A 3 0.46 6.58 -6.00
CA VAL A 3 -1.00 6.69 -5.81
C VAL A 3 -1.62 5.39 -6.26
N MET A 4 -2.44 4.80 -5.39
CA MET A 4 -3.34 3.71 -5.74
C MET A 4 -4.70 4.30 -6.09
N ASP A 5 -5.22 3.95 -7.26
CA ASP A 5 -6.54 4.32 -7.77
C ASP A 5 -7.42 3.07 -7.83
N ALA A 6 -8.33 2.95 -6.87
CA ALA A 6 -9.25 1.84 -6.71
C ALA A 6 -10.67 2.40 -6.53
N PRO A 7 -11.36 2.78 -7.62
CA PRO A 7 -12.67 3.39 -7.57
C PRO A 7 -13.66 2.54 -6.73
N PRO A 8 -14.41 3.14 -5.77
CA PRO A 8 -15.19 2.38 -4.79
C PRO A 8 -16.25 1.46 -5.39
N GLU A 9 -16.73 1.75 -6.60
CA GLU A 9 -17.68 0.93 -7.34
C GLU A 9 -17.06 -0.36 -7.91
N LYS A 10 -15.74 -0.45 -7.96
CA LYS A 10 -15.00 -1.62 -8.45
C LYS A 10 -14.30 -2.38 -7.33
N GLU A 11 -13.71 -1.67 -6.37
CA GLU A 11 -12.89 -2.28 -5.32
C GLU A 11 -12.90 -1.48 -4.01
N ASP A 12 -12.97 -2.20 -2.89
CA ASP A 12 -12.90 -1.61 -1.55
C ASP A 12 -11.45 -1.53 -1.07
N CYS A 13 -10.98 -0.33 -0.71
CA CYS A 13 -9.64 -0.11 -0.18
C CYS A 13 -9.45 -0.55 1.29
N ARG A 14 -10.53 -0.75 2.06
CA ARG A 14 -10.45 -1.04 3.51
C ARG A 14 -9.75 -2.37 3.83
N PRO A 15 -10.00 -3.49 3.11
CA PRO A 15 -9.24 -4.73 3.28
C PRO A 15 -7.74 -4.55 3.06
N PHE A 16 -7.35 -3.78 2.03
CA PHE A 16 -5.93 -3.48 1.78
C PHE A 16 -5.32 -2.74 2.96
N MET A 17 -5.98 -1.69 3.46
CA MET A 17 -5.50 -0.93 4.62
C MET A 17 -5.38 -1.78 5.88
N ALA A 18 -6.33 -2.70 6.12
CA ALA A 18 -6.30 -3.60 7.26
C ALA A 18 -5.08 -4.52 7.22
N VAL A 19 -4.80 -5.14 6.06
CA VAL A 19 -3.63 -6.01 5.89
C VAL A 19 -2.32 -5.22 5.97
N ALA A 20 -2.26 -4.03 5.37
CA ALA A 20 -1.10 -3.14 5.46
C ALA A 20 -0.78 -2.78 6.93
N ALA A 21 -1.79 -2.48 7.74
CA ALA A 21 -1.63 -2.20 9.16
C ALA A 21 -1.14 -3.43 9.95
N LEU A 22 -1.67 -4.63 9.65
CA LEU A 22 -1.22 -5.87 10.28
C LEU A 22 0.26 -6.16 10.01
N PHE A 23 0.68 -6.07 8.75
CA PHE A 23 2.09 -6.29 8.37
C PHE A 23 3.03 -5.23 8.94
N LYS A 24 2.62 -3.96 8.92
CA LYS A 24 3.39 -2.89 9.57
C LYS A 24 3.54 -3.15 11.07
N GLY A 25 2.47 -3.55 11.75
CA GLY A 25 2.48 -3.91 13.17
C GLY A 25 3.38 -5.11 13.50
N ALA A 26 3.54 -6.04 12.56
CA ALA A 26 4.44 -7.17 12.66
C ALA A 26 5.91 -6.84 12.30
N GLY A 27 6.22 -5.59 11.93
CA GLY A 27 7.58 -5.16 11.55
C GLY A 27 7.99 -5.57 10.14
N VAL A 28 7.05 -5.97 9.28
CA VAL A 28 7.33 -6.30 7.88
C VAL A 28 7.55 -5.01 7.09
N HIS A 29 8.54 -5.02 6.19
CA HIS A 29 8.80 -3.91 5.28
C HIS A 29 7.75 -3.86 4.17
N VAL A 30 6.71 -3.06 4.37
CA VAL A 30 5.58 -2.85 3.45
C VAL A 30 5.42 -1.36 3.10
N PRO A 31 4.72 -1.01 2.00
CA PRO A 31 4.37 0.37 1.72
C PRO A 31 3.55 0.96 2.86
N GLU A 32 3.89 2.16 3.30
CA GLU A 32 3.14 2.89 4.32
C GLU A 32 1.99 3.65 3.67
N VAL A 33 0.81 3.61 4.29
CA VAL A 33 -0.30 4.49 3.91
C VAL A 33 -0.06 5.87 4.50
N LEU A 34 0.23 6.85 3.64
CA LEU A 34 0.55 8.23 4.02
C LEU A 34 -0.70 9.11 4.09
N ALA A 35 -1.68 8.86 3.21
CA ALA A 35 -2.98 9.52 3.18
C ALA A 35 -4.00 8.64 2.42
N HIS A 36 -5.30 8.90 2.60
CA HIS A 36 -6.36 8.20 1.89
C HIS A 36 -7.59 9.09 1.65
N ASP A 37 -8.27 8.87 0.54
CA ASP A 37 -9.62 9.35 0.27
C ASP A 37 -10.47 8.17 -0.17
N LEU A 38 -11.13 7.52 0.79
CA LEU A 38 -11.94 6.32 0.55
C LEU A 38 -13.24 6.62 -0.20
N ALA A 39 -13.72 7.86 -0.18
CA ALA A 39 -14.90 8.24 -0.93
C ALA A 39 -14.63 8.28 -2.43
N GLN A 40 -13.38 8.57 -2.82
CA GLN A 40 -12.92 8.56 -4.21
C GLN A 40 -12.07 7.33 -4.57
N GLY A 41 -11.76 6.46 -3.61
CA GLY A 41 -10.99 5.24 -3.86
C GLY A 41 -9.48 5.45 -3.99
N PHE A 42 -8.93 6.51 -3.40
CA PHE A 42 -7.51 6.84 -3.50
C PHE A 42 -6.73 6.52 -2.22
N LEU A 43 -5.54 5.93 -2.38
CA LEU A 43 -4.52 5.86 -1.33
C LEU A 43 -3.22 6.50 -1.81
N LEU A 44 -2.54 7.24 -0.93
CA LEU A 44 -1.16 7.68 -1.14
C LEU A 44 -0.23 6.76 -0.33
N LEU A 45 0.68 6.09 -1.03
CA LEU A 45 1.59 5.11 -0.46
C LEU A 45 3.04 5.60 -0.50
N SER A 46 3.84 5.19 0.49
CA SER A 46 5.29 5.20 0.35
C SER A 46 5.71 4.27 -0.80
N ASP A 47 6.92 4.48 -1.28
CA ASP A 47 7.43 3.80 -2.46
C ASP A 47 8.66 3.02 -2.04
N LEU A 48 8.64 1.71 -2.27
CA LEU A 48 9.74 0.80 -1.90
C LEU A 48 10.89 0.84 -2.91
N GLY A 49 10.75 1.61 -4.00
CA GLY A 49 11.71 1.67 -5.08
C GLY A 49 11.57 0.50 -6.06
N SER A 50 12.61 0.31 -6.87
CA SER A 50 12.61 -0.65 -7.98
C SER A 50 13.48 -1.88 -7.76
N THR A 51 14.27 -1.91 -6.68
CA THR A 51 15.12 -3.06 -6.36
C THR A 51 14.26 -4.15 -5.71
N THR A 52 14.05 -5.24 -6.45
CA THR A 52 13.39 -6.42 -5.88
C THR A 52 14.32 -7.14 -4.92
N TYR A 53 13.76 -7.83 -3.91
CA TYR A 53 14.57 -8.62 -2.99
C TYR A 53 15.38 -9.72 -3.71
N LEU A 54 14.82 -10.32 -4.77
CA LEU A 54 15.55 -11.28 -5.58
C LEU A 54 16.83 -10.66 -6.15
N SER A 55 16.76 -9.45 -6.70
CA SER A 55 17.92 -8.75 -7.26
C SER A 55 18.95 -8.33 -6.21
N ALA A 56 18.55 -8.13 -4.95
CA ALA A 56 19.46 -7.68 -3.89
C ALA A 56 20.15 -8.84 -3.15
N LEU A 57 19.59 -10.06 -3.24
CA LEU A 57 20.07 -11.25 -2.52
C LEU A 57 20.78 -12.26 -3.44
N GLN A 58 20.95 -11.91 -4.71
CA GLN A 58 21.76 -12.64 -5.70
C GLN A 58 23.11 -11.95 -5.89
#